data_AF-A0A542YUP9-F1
#
_entry.id   AF-A0A542YUP9-F1
#
_cell.length_a   1.000
_cell.length_b   1.000
_cell.length_c   1.000
_cell.angle_alpha   90.00
_cell.angle_beta   90.00
_cell.angle_gamma   90.00
#
_symmetry.space_group_name_H-M   'P 1'
#
loop_
_entity.id
_entity.type
_entity.pdbx_description
1 polymer ?
#
loop_
_entity_poly.entity_id
_entity_poly.type
_entity_poly.pdbx_seq_one_letter_code
_entity_poly.pdbx_strand_id
1 'polypeptide(L)'
;MTQHDGGAGPRALDPADQLGADEKAQLVYALEGRFAAHLDAAASAVREAERELAEVREQLARAIEEEERARYRSDPLVFMRDGVTEEVEGLVRKTTPKKLRTSYRYLLDRAVELAAGEVQGYHDDRAREQQEREQGVQASRAAEQRAIAALEEAQAMQGRVQSAEAAARRGLDVLADKLEAPTG
;
A
#
# COMPACT_ATOMS: atom_id res chain seq x y z
N MET A 1 92.91 -7.89 14.99
CA MET A 1 91.86 -7.85 16.04
C MET A 1 90.91 -6.74 15.65
N THR A 2 89.62 -6.90 15.37
CA THR A 2 88.73 -8.05 15.22
C THR A 2 87.48 -7.47 14.54
N GLN A 3 86.93 -8.17 13.54
CA GLN A 3 85.59 -7.90 12.99
C GLN A 3 84.50 -8.34 13.97
N HIS A 4 83.36 -7.65 13.91
CA HIS A 4 81.95 -8.12 13.93
C HIS A 4 81.10 -6.92 14.38
N ASP A 5 80.39 -6.21 13.50
CA ASP A 5 79.28 -6.62 12.65
C ASP A 5 78.12 -7.24 13.45
N GLY A 6 76.99 -6.55 13.42
CA GLY A 6 75.81 -6.81 14.25
C GLY A 6 74.63 -5.97 13.79
N GLY A 7 74.44 -5.88 12.46
CA GLY A 7 73.20 -5.38 11.88
C GLY A 7 72.05 -6.27 12.32
N ALA A 8 71.11 -5.70 13.09
CA ALA A 8 69.82 -6.30 13.34
C ALA A 8 69.05 -6.31 12.01
N GLY A 9 69.08 -7.45 11.31
CA GLY A 9 68.29 -7.65 10.11
C GLY A 9 66.79 -7.58 10.41
N PRO A 10 65.96 -7.19 9.43
CA PRO A 10 64.51 -7.17 9.57
C PRO A 10 64.01 -8.58 9.89
N ARG A 11 63.25 -8.69 10.99
CA ARG A 11 62.59 -9.93 11.39
C ARG A 11 61.53 -10.23 10.33
N ALA A 12 61.75 -11.27 9.53
CA ALA A 12 60.74 -11.76 8.61
C ALA A 12 59.49 -12.13 9.42
N LEU A 13 58.31 -11.69 8.96
CA LEU A 13 57.03 -12.11 9.53
C LEU A 13 56.96 -13.64 9.55
N ASP A 14 56.45 -14.19 10.65
CA ASP A 14 56.06 -15.59 10.66
C ASP A 14 55.01 -15.78 9.56
N PRO A 15 55.05 -16.87 8.77
CA PRO A 15 54.02 -17.18 7.76
C PRO A 15 52.61 -17.33 8.35
N ALA A 16 52.47 -17.30 9.68
CA ALA A 16 51.21 -17.24 10.41
C ALA A 16 50.55 -15.85 10.42
N ASP A 17 51.29 -14.78 10.08
CA ASP A 17 50.77 -13.39 10.08
C ASP A 17 50.31 -12.92 8.68
N GLN A 18 50.40 -13.76 7.64
CA GLN A 18 49.93 -13.46 6.28
C GLN A 18 48.56 -14.11 6.05
N LEU A 19 47.60 -13.36 5.49
CA LEU A 19 46.29 -13.90 5.15
C LEU A 19 46.43 -14.84 3.94
N GLY A 20 46.32 -16.15 4.18
CA GLY A 20 46.35 -17.13 3.10
C GLY A 20 45.17 -16.96 2.13
N ALA A 21 45.36 -17.30 0.85
CA ALA A 21 44.28 -17.24 -0.15
C ALA A 21 43.04 -18.05 0.27
N ASP A 22 43.23 -19.18 0.93
CA ASP A 22 42.16 -20.02 1.47
C ASP A 22 41.41 -19.35 2.63
N GLU A 23 42.11 -18.60 3.47
CA GLU A 23 41.52 -17.85 4.58
C GLU A 23 40.70 -16.66 4.07
N LYS A 24 41.21 -15.93 3.08
CA LYS A 24 40.46 -14.87 2.38
C LYS A 24 39.16 -15.41 1.76
N ALA A 25 39.22 -16.55 1.09
CA ALA A 25 38.05 -17.20 0.50
C ALA A 25 37.01 -17.61 1.57
N GLN A 26 37.46 -18.12 2.73
CA GLN A 26 36.58 -18.45 3.85
C GLN A 26 35.89 -17.21 4.43
N LEU A 27 36.61 -16.09 4.55
CA LEU A 27 36.04 -14.82 5.02
C LEU A 27 35.01 -14.24 4.07
N VAL A 28 35.24 -14.30 2.75
CA VAL A 28 34.24 -13.93 1.72
C VAL A 28 32.99 -14.80 1.87
N TYR A 29 33.15 -16.12 1.93
CA TYR A 29 32.03 -17.05 2.08
C TYR A 29 31.21 -16.78 3.36
N ALA A 30 31.89 -16.51 4.48
CA ALA A 30 31.24 -16.17 5.74
C ALA A 30 30.49 -14.83 5.68
N LEU A 31 31.02 -13.85 4.96
CA LEU A 31 30.36 -12.56 4.72
C LEU A 31 29.07 -12.77 3.90
N GLU A 32 29.16 -13.50 2.80
CA GLU A 32 28.03 -13.77 1.91
C GLU A 32 26.91 -14.52 2.65
N GLY A 33 27.26 -15.58 3.39
CA GLY A 33 26.29 -16.33 4.18
C GLY A 33 25.58 -15.50 5.24
N ARG A 34 26.27 -14.53 5.86
CA ARG A 34 25.68 -13.64 6.89
C ARG A 34 24.75 -12.59 6.30
N PHE A 35 25.04 -12.08 5.11
CA PHE A 35 24.20 -11.05 4.47
C PHE A 35 23.06 -11.62 3.62
N ALA A 36 23.15 -12.87 3.14
CA ALA A 36 22.17 -13.47 2.24
C ALA A 36 20.72 -13.29 2.71
N ALA A 37 20.40 -13.69 3.94
CA ALA A 37 19.04 -13.60 4.47
C ALA A 37 18.51 -12.15 4.55
N HIS A 38 19.39 -11.18 4.83
CA HIS A 38 19.01 -9.78 4.94
C HIS A 38 18.81 -9.12 3.58
N LEU A 39 19.65 -9.47 2.59
CA LEU A 39 19.48 -9.04 1.21
C LEU A 39 18.20 -9.61 0.61
N ASP A 40 17.91 -10.89 0.84
CA ASP A 40 16.69 -11.54 0.38
C ASP A 40 15.44 -10.94 1.03
N ALA A 41 15.48 -10.68 2.34
CA ALA A 41 14.39 -10.01 3.05
C ALA A 41 14.14 -8.60 2.51
N ALA A 42 15.20 -7.81 2.31
CA ALA A 42 15.08 -6.45 1.78
C ALA A 42 14.54 -6.44 0.34
N ALA A 43 15.01 -7.35 -0.51
CA ALA A 43 14.50 -7.50 -1.87
C ALA A 43 13.04 -7.98 -1.89
N SER A 44 12.65 -8.84 -0.95
CA SER A 44 11.26 -9.30 -0.82
C SER A 44 10.32 -8.18 -0.38
N ALA A 45 10.74 -7.36 0.57
CA ALA A 45 9.97 -6.19 1.02
C ALA A 45 9.70 -5.19 -0.12
N VAL A 46 10.69 -4.95 -1.00
CA VAL A 46 10.49 -4.09 -2.18
C VAL A 46 9.47 -4.70 -3.13
N ARG A 47 9.57 -6.00 -3.44
CA ARG A 47 8.58 -6.69 -4.28
C ARG A 47 7.18 -6.70 -3.68
N GLU A 48 7.07 -6.76 -2.36
CA GLU A 48 5.79 -6.65 -1.64
C GLU A 48 5.19 -5.26 -1.80
N ALA A 49 5.97 -4.21 -1.55
CA ALA A 49 5.52 -2.83 -1.71
C ALA A 49 5.15 -2.49 -3.17
N GLU A 50 5.88 -3.03 -4.15
CA GLU A 50 5.55 -2.89 -5.57
C GLU A 50 4.22 -3.54 -5.93
N ARG A 51 3.95 -4.75 -5.40
CA ARG A 51 2.67 -5.44 -5.59
C ARG A 51 1.53 -4.67 -4.96
N GLU A 52 1.70 -4.20 -3.72
CA GLU A 52 0.68 -3.41 -3.02
C GLU A 52 0.38 -2.11 -3.77
N LEU A 53 1.40 -1.41 -4.29
CA LEU A 53 1.19 -0.21 -5.11
C LEU A 53 0.41 -0.52 -6.41
N ALA A 54 0.69 -1.65 -7.05
CA ALA A 54 -0.05 -2.07 -8.24
C ALA A 54 -1.53 -2.36 -7.93
N GLU A 55 -1.81 -3.06 -6.83
CA GLU A 55 -3.17 -3.37 -6.37
C GLU A 55 -3.96 -2.10 -6.04
N VAL A 56 -3.34 -1.16 -5.31
CA VAL A 56 -3.98 0.11 -4.94
C VAL A 56 -4.28 0.98 -6.16
N ARG A 57 -3.39 0.99 -7.16
CA ARG A 57 -3.64 1.69 -8.44
C ARG A 57 -4.81 1.11 -9.21
N GLU A 58 -4.96 -0.21 -9.21
CA GLU A 58 -6.11 -0.85 -9.82
C GLU A 58 -7.40 -0.48 -9.09
N GLN A 59 -7.39 -0.48 -7.75
CA GLN A 59 -8.54 -0.04 -6.95
C GLN A 59 -8.91 1.42 -7.23
N LEU A 60 -7.92 2.32 -7.32
CA LEU A 60 -8.16 3.72 -7.68
C LEU A 60 -8.79 3.86 -9.06
N ALA A 61 -8.30 3.12 -10.06
CA ALA A 61 -8.87 3.13 -11.40
C ALA A 61 -10.35 2.69 -11.38
N ARG A 62 -10.67 1.62 -10.66
CA ARG A 62 -12.06 1.15 -10.48
C ARG A 62 -12.93 2.20 -9.78
N ALA A 63 -12.43 2.83 -8.72
CA ALA A 63 -13.16 3.88 -8.00
C ALA A 63 -13.47 5.09 -8.89
N ILE A 64 -12.55 5.47 -9.79
CA ILE A 64 -12.78 6.55 -10.77
C ILE A 64 -13.86 6.15 -11.77
N GLU A 65 -13.79 4.94 -12.34
CA GLU A 65 -14.82 4.45 -13.26
C GLU A 65 -16.21 4.38 -12.62
N GLU A 66 -16.28 3.94 -11.36
CA GLU A 66 -17.53 3.88 -10.60
C GLU A 66 -18.10 5.28 -10.32
N GLU A 67 -17.25 6.25 -9.96
CA GLU A 67 -17.66 7.64 -9.76
C GLU A 67 -18.22 8.26 -11.05
N GLU A 68 -17.59 7.98 -12.20
CA GLU A 68 -18.08 8.45 -13.50
C GLU A 68 -19.44 7.84 -13.85
N ARG A 69 -19.65 6.54 -13.59
CA ARG A 69 -20.95 5.87 -13.80
C ARG A 69 -22.03 6.35 -12.83
N ALA A 70 -21.67 6.70 -11.60
CA ALA A 70 -22.61 7.14 -10.58
C ALA A 70 -23.10 8.58 -10.78
N ARG A 71 -22.44 9.38 -11.61
CA ARG A 71 -22.70 10.82 -11.80
C ARG A 71 -24.07 11.14 -12.40
N TYR A 72 -24.81 10.14 -12.89
CA TYR A 72 -26.21 10.28 -13.30
C TYR A 72 -27.11 9.23 -12.62
N ARG A 73 -27.93 9.67 -11.65
CA ARG A 73 -28.96 8.82 -11.03
C ARG A 73 -30.23 9.66 -10.87
N SER A 74 -31.31 9.24 -11.53
CA SER A 74 -32.62 9.87 -11.39
C SER A 74 -33.27 9.45 -10.08
N ASP A 75 -33.90 10.38 -9.36
CA ASP A 75 -34.76 10.06 -8.22
C ASP A 75 -36.08 9.42 -8.73
N PRO A 76 -36.30 8.11 -8.50
CA PRO A 76 -37.49 7.42 -8.99
C PRO A 76 -38.77 7.84 -8.27
N LEU A 77 -38.66 8.47 -7.08
CA LEU A 77 -39.81 8.85 -6.26
C LEU A 77 -40.46 10.16 -6.66
N VAL A 78 -39.81 10.97 -7.52
CA VAL A 78 -40.36 12.25 -7.99
C VAL A 78 -41.78 12.08 -8.54
N PHE A 79 -41.99 11.10 -9.42
CA PHE A 79 -43.32 10.82 -9.98
C PHE A 79 -44.31 10.24 -8.95
N MET A 80 -43.83 9.54 -7.92
CA MET A 80 -44.69 9.03 -6.86
C MET A 80 -45.18 10.15 -5.95
N ARG A 81 -44.34 11.14 -5.63
CA ARG A 81 -44.71 12.34 -4.86
C ARG A 81 -45.79 13.14 -5.58
N ASP A 82 -45.59 13.35 -6.89
CA ASP A 82 -46.56 14.04 -7.74
C ASP A 82 -47.88 13.25 -7.79
N GLY A 83 -47.82 11.94 -8.05
CA GLY A 83 -49.02 11.09 -8.10
C GLY A 83 -49.81 11.05 -6.79
N VAL A 84 -49.15 11.02 -5.62
CA VAL A 84 -49.86 11.11 -4.33
C VAL A 84 -50.56 12.46 -4.18
N THR A 85 -49.94 13.55 -4.62
CA THR A 85 -50.54 14.89 -4.61
C THR A 85 -51.77 14.95 -5.50
N GLU A 86 -51.69 14.42 -6.71
CA GLU A 86 -52.81 14.33 -7.66
C GLU A 86 -53.99 13.50 -7.11
N GLU A 87 -53.71 12.41 -6.40
CA GLU A 87 -54.76 11.59 -5.77
C GLU A 87 -55.49 12.33 -4.64
N VAL A 88 -54.79 13.16 -3.86
CA VAL A 88 -55.41 14.04 -2.86
C VAL A 88 -56.35 15.04 -3.54
N GLU A 89 -55.91 15.70 -4.61
CA GLU A 89 -56.76 16.61 -5.39
C GLU A 89 -57.96 15.87 -6.03
N GLY A 90 -57.73 14.64 -6.49
CA GLY A 90 -58.75 13.73 -7.01
C GLY A 90 -59.82 13.40 -5.98
N LEU A 91 -59.45 13.30 -4.70
CA LEU A 91 -60.35 13.02 -3.58
C LEU A 91 -61.36 14.16 -3.36
N VAL A 92 -60.91 15.42 -3.46
CA VAL A 92 -61.75 16.63 -3.28
C VAL A 92 -62.92 16.64 -4.27
N ARG A 93 -62.73 16.08 -5.47
CA ARG A 93 -63.75 16.02 -6.52
C ARG A 93 -64.78 14.90 -6.33
N LYS A 94 -64.62 14.00 -5.36
CA LYS A 94 -65.53 12.85 -5.15
C LYS A 94 -66.72 13.24 -4.28
N THR A 95 -67.92 13.04 -4.80
CA THR A 95 -69.18 13.46 -4.12
C THR A 95 -69.93 12.32 -3.44
N THR A 96 -69.61 11.06 -3.73
CA THR A 96 -70.33 9.90 -3.18
C THR A 96 -69.50 9.18 -2.11
N PRO A 97 -70.08 8.77 -0.96
CA PRO A 97 -69.34 8.09 0.12
C PRO A 97 -68.61 6.82 -0.32
N LYS A 98 -69.19 6.04 -1.25
CA LYS A 98 -68.55 4.82 -1.78
C LYS A 98 -67.26 5.14 -2.55
N LYS A 99 -67.30 6.13 -3.45
CA LYS A 99 -66.12 6.57 -4.23
C LYS A 99 -65.05 7.17 -3.32
N LEU A 100 -65.46 7.99 -2.33
CA LEU A 100 -64.54 8.63 -1.40
C LEU A 100 -63.75 7.60 -0.58
N ARG A 101 -64.42 6.59 0.00
CA ARG A 101 -63.75 5.51 0.75
C ARG A 101 -62.83 4.65 -0.12
N THR A 102 -63.18 4.44 -1.38
CA THR A 102 -62.36 3.64 -2.31
C THR A 102 -61.11 4.41 -2.71
N SER A 103 -61.25 5.66 -3.13
CA SER A 103 -60.10 6.53 -3.46
C SER A 103 -59.21 6.81 -2.26
N TYR A 104 -59.77 6.95 -1.06
CA TYR A 104 -58.96 7.13 0.15
C TYR A 104 -58.09 5.91 0.47
N ARG A 105 -58.61 4.68 0.32
CA ARG A 105 -57.78 3.47 0.51
C ARG A 105 -56.64 3.41 -0.49
N TYR A 106 -56.92 3.70 -1.77
CA TYR A 106 -55.88 3.75 -2.80
C TYR A 106 -54.81 4.81 -2.48
N LEU A 107 -55.22 6.02 -2.10
CA LEU A 107 -54.31 7.08 -1.65
C LEU A 107 -53.46 6.61 -0.46
N LEU A 108 -54.07 5.95 0.53
CA LEU A 108 -53.35 5.44 1.70
C LEU A 108 -52.29 4.41 1.29
N ASP A 109 -52.64 3.45 0.44
CA ASP A 109 -51.69 2.44 -0.05
C ASP A 109 -50.51 3.10 -0.78
N ARG A 110 -50.79 4.06 -1.68
CA ARG A 110 -49.75 4.81 -2.40
C ARG A 110 -48.88 5.68 -1.49
N ALA A 111 -49.46 6.28 -0.46
CA ALA A 111 -48.72 7.07 0.52
C ALA A 111 -47.81 6.19 1.39
N VAL A 112 -48.25 4.99 1.75
CA VAL A 112 -47.42 4.00 2.48
C VAL A 112 -46.27 3.52 1.60
N GLU A 113 -46.52 3.22 0.32
CA GLU A 113 -45.47 2.86 -0.64
C GLU A 113 -44.43 3.98 -0.80
N LEU A 114 -44.88 5.23 -0.94
CA LEU A 114 -44.00 6.39 -0.99
C LEU A 114 -43.15 6.49 0.28
N ALA A 115 -43.78 6.42 1.46
CA ALA A 115 -43.07 6.51 2.74
C ALA A 115 -42.01 5.40 2.90
N ALA A 116 -42.31 4.17 2.48
CA ALA A 116 -41.34 3.08 2.47
C ALA A 116 -40.16 3.38 1.51
N GLY A 117 -40.46 3.91 0.32
CA GLY A 117 -39.46 4.36 -0.64
C GLY A 117 -38.54 5.46 -0.09
N GLU A 118 -39.09 6.47 0.59
CA GLU A 118 -38.32 7.57 1.19
C GLU A 118 -37.35 7.07 2.27
N VAL A 119 -37.83 6.17 3.15
CA VAL A 119 -36.99 5.58 4.21
C VAL A 119 -35.88 4.74 3.60
N GLN A 120 -36.19 3.93 2.59
CA GLN A 120 -35.16 3.14 1.89
C GLN A 120 -34.14 4.05 1.18
N GLY A 121 -34.60 5.08 0.48
CA GLY A 121 -33.74 6.04 -0.20
C GLY A 121 -32.77 6.74 0.76
N TYR A 122 -33.25 7.14 1.95
CA TYR A 122 -32.39 7.67 3.00
C TYR A 122 -31.31 6.67 3.45
N HIS A 123 -31.66 5.41 3.66
CA HIS A 123 -30.69 4.37 4.03
C HIS A 123 -29.66 4.12 2.93
N ASP A 124 -30.10 4.08 1.67
CA ASP A 124 -29.24 3.89 0.51
C ASP A 124 -28.26 5.08 0.36
N ASP A 125 -28.74 6.31 0.54
CA ASP A 125 -27.90 7.51 0.51
C ASP A 125 -26.86 7.49 1.64
N ARG A 126 -27.26 7.12 2.86
CA ARG A 126 -26.34 7.00 4.00
C ARG A 126 -25.29 5.90 3.80
N ALA A 127 -25.70 4.75 3.25
CA ALA A 127 -24.79 3.67 2.92
C ALA A 127 -23.78 4.08 1.85
N ARG A 128 -24.24 4.78 0.81
CA ARG A 128 -23.38 5.31 -0.25
C ARG A 128 -22.41 6.36 0.28
N GLU A 129 -22.86 7.32 1.08
CA GLU A 129 -21.95 8.30 1.71
C GLU A 129 -20.86 7.61 2.53
N GLN A 130 -21.20 6.56 3.25
CA GLN A 130 -20.23 5.80 4.03
C GLN A 130 -19.24 5.09 3.10
N GLN A 131 -19.73 4.45 2.04
CA GLN A 131 -18.89 3.80 1.04
C GLN A 131 -17.97 4.80 0.33
N GLU A 132 -18.45 6.00 -0.02
CA GLU A 132 -17.64 7.06 -0.62
C GLU A 132 -16.53 7.54 0.33
N ARG A 133 -16.78 7.61 1.64
CA ARG A 133 -15.73 7.97 2.62
C ARG A 133 -14.65 6.91 2.74
N GLU A 134 -15.03 5.63 2.71
CA GLU A 134 -14.11 4.51 2.94
C GLU A 134 -13.38 4.09 1.66
N GLN A 135 -14.08 4.11 0.53
CA GLN A 135 -13.68 3.52 -0.75
C GLN A 135 -13.74 4.50 -1.91
N GLY A 136 -14.19 5.74 -1.69
CA GLY A 136 -14.26 6.74 -2.75
C GLY A 136 -12.88 7.12 -3.30
N VAL A 137 -12.90 7.87 -4.41
CA VAL A 137 -11.69 8.26 -5.14
C VAL A 137 -10.66 8.96 -4.24
N GLN A 138 -11.11 9.79 -3.30
CA GLN A 138 -10.20 10.46 -2.37
C GLN A 138 -9.52 9.49 -1.38
N ALA A 139 -10.26 8.53 -0.83
CA ALA A 139 -9.71 7.49 0.03
C ALA A 139 -8.70 6.62 -0.72
N SER A 140 -9.04 6.25 -1.97
CA SER A 140 -8.18 5.49 -2.87
C SER A 140 -6.90 6.26 -3.24
N ARG A 141 -6.98 7.56 -3.52
CA ARG A 141 -5.79 8.42 -3.74
C ARG A 141 -4.90 8.50 -2.50
N ALA A 142 -5.50 8.63 -1.32
CA ALA A 142 -4.74 8.65 -0.08
C ALA A 142 -4.05 7.30 0.18
N ALA A 143 -4.69 6.18 -0.18
CA ALA A 143 -4.08 4.86 -0.15
C ALA A 143 -2.90 4.75 -1.13
N GLU A 144 -3.04 5.26 -2.35
CA GLU A 144 -1.96 5.26 -3.34
C GLU A 144 -0.74 6.03 -2.82
N GLN A 145 -0.95 7.22 -2.23
CA GLN A 145 0.14 8.01 -1.65
C GLN A 145 0.87 7.26 -0.53
N ARG A 146 0.14 6.54 0.33
CA ARG A 146 0.76 5.72 1.39
C ARG A 146 1.57 4.56 0.80
N ALA A 147 1.04 3.88 -0.24
CA ALA A 147 1.75 2.79 -0.90
C ALA A 147 3.02 3.27 -1.62
N ILE A 148 2.99 4.45 -2.24
CA ILE A 148 4.19 5.08 -2.83
C ILE A 148 5.24 5.34 -1.74
N ALA A 149 4.84 5.96 -0.63
CA ALA A 149 5.76 6.22 0.49
C ALA A 149 6.37 4.94 1.06
N ALA A 150 5.56 3.88 1.22
CA ALA A 150 6.03 2.57 1.68
C ALA A 150 7.05 1.94 0.72
N LEU A 151 6.85 2.07 -0.60
CA LEU A 151 7.81 1.61 -1.60
C LEU A 151 9.14 2.38 -1.51
N GLU A 152 9.09 3.71 -1.37
CA GLU A 152 10.28 4.54 -1.20
C GLU A 152 11.06 4.14 0.08
N GLU A 153 10.36 3.90 1.18
CA GLU A 153 10.97 3.42 2.42
C GLU A 153 11.62 2.04 2.28
N ALA A 154 10.95 1.11 1.58
CA ALA A 154 11.47 -0.23 1.30
C ALA A 154 12.73 -0.18 0.41
N GLN A 155 12.73 0.66 -0.62
CA GLN A 155 13.90 0.88 -1.47
C GLN A 155 15.06 1.52 -0.70
N ALA A 156 14.77 2.51 0.14
CA ALA A 156 15.78 3.13 1.00
C ALA A 156 16.38 2.11 1.98
N MET A 157 15.55 1.23 2.55
CA MET A 157 16.01 0.11 3.38
C MET A 157 16.92 -0.84 2.61
N GLN A 158 16.52 -1.26 1.41
CA GLN A 158 17.33 -2.12 0.55
C GLN A 158 18.70 -1.49 0.24
N GLY A 159 18.71 -0.20 -0.09
CA GLY A 159 19.95 0.56 -0.31
C GLY A 159 20.86 0.60 0.93
N ARG A 160 20.29 0.72 2.13
CA ARG A 160 21.07 0.66 3.39
C ARG A 160 21.69 -0.72 3.62
N VAL A 161 20.96 -1.80 3.35
CA VAL A 161 21.48 -3.18 3.49
C VAL A 161 22.62 -3.43 2.50
N GLN A 162 22.45 -3.05 1.22
CA GLN A 162 23.48 -3.16 0.20
C GLN A 162 24.72 -2.32 0.54
N SER A 163 24.51 -1.11 1.08
CA SER A 163 25.62 -0.24 1.52
C SER A 163 26.40 -0.85 2.68
N ALA A 164 25.72 -1.51 3.62
CA ALA A 164 26.35 -2.22 4.73
C ALA A 164 27.16 -3.43 4.26
N GLU A 165 26.63 -4.22 3.31
CA GLU A 165 27.37 -5.32 2.69
C GLU A 165 28.61 -4.81 1.96
N ALA A 166 28.48 -3.76 1.14
CA ALA A 166 29.60 -3.16 0.43
C ALA A 166 30.67 -2.61 1.38
N ALA A 167 30.28 -2.05 2.53
CA ALA A 167 31.21 -1.61 3.55
C ALA A 167 31.97 -2.79 4.19
N ALA A 168 31.28 -3.90 4.47
CA ALA A 168 31.90 -5.11 4.98
C ALA A 168 32.90 -5.72 3.98
N ARG A 169 32.56 -5.74 2.69
CA ARG A 169 33.47 -6.20 1.62
C ARG A 169 34.71 -5.32 1.53
N ARG A 170 34.56 -3.99 1.51
CA ARG A 170 35.70 -3.05 1.56
C ARG A 170 36.57 -3.24 2.80
N GLY A 171 35.96 -3.53 3.96
CA GLY A 171 36.68 -3.82 5.19
C GLY A 171 37.55 -5.07 5.08
N LEU A 172 37.05 -6.11 4.41
CA LEU A 172 37.81 -7.32 4.12
C LEU A 172 38.97 -7.06 3.16
N ASP A 173 38.77 -6.24 2.13
CA ASP A 173 39.84 -5.85 1.20
C ASP A 173 40.98 -5.12 1.94
N VAL A 174 40.63 -4.14 2.80
CA VAL A 174 41.61 -3.42 3.63
C VAL A 174 42.33 -4.34 4.61
N LEU A 175 41.64 -5.34 5.17
CA LEU A 175 42.26 -6.34 6.04
C LEU A 175 43.29 -7.16 5.26
N ALA A 176 42.94 -7.64 4.07
CA ALA A 176 43.86 -8.39 3.21
C ALA A 176 45.09 -7.54 2.85
N ASP A 177 44.89 -6.30 2.39
CA ASP A 177 45.99 -5.40 2.01
C ASP A 177 46.95 -5.14 3.18
N LYS A 178 46.44 -5.01 4.41
CA LYS A 178 47.26 -4.78 5.60
C LYS A 178 48.06 -6.01 6.04
N LEU A 179 47.53 -7.21 5.84
CA LEU A 179 48.20 -8.47 6.17
C LEU A 179 49.16 -8.93 5.06
N GLU A 180 49.02 -8.40 3.84
CA GLU A 180 49.93 -8.61 2.72
C GLU A 180 51.06 -7.55 2.65
N ALA A 181 50.85 -6.36 3.23
CA ALA A 181 51.87 -5.31 3.26
C ALA A 181 53.00 -5.64 4.27
N PRO A 182 54.28 -5.63 3.86
CA PRO A 182 55.38 -5.68 4.82
C PRO A 182 55.36 -4.37 5.61
N THR A 183 55.04 -4.43 6.90
CA THR A 183 55.24 -3.30 7.81
C THR A 183 56.71 -2.91 7.79
N GLY A 184 57.00 -1.73 7.24
CA GLY A 184 58.33 -1.12 7.28
C GLY A 184 58.78 -0.76 8.69
#